data_AF-A0A834CIQ3-F1
#
_entry.id   AF-A0A834CIQ3-F1
#
_cell.length_a   1.000
_cell.length_b   1.000
_cell.length_c   1.000
_cell.angle_alpha   90.00
_cell.angle_beta   90.00
_cell.angle_gamma   90.00
#
_symmetry.space_group_name_H-M   'P 1'
#
loop_
_entity.id
_entity.type
_entity.pdbx_description
1 polymer ?
#
loop_
_entity_poly.entity_id
_entity_poly.type
_entity_poly.pdbx_seq_one_letter_code
_entity_poly.pdbx_strand_id
1 'polypeptide(L)'
;MISLQFAREIEGRMNGHVENMHFKQSIATLLSFLLLMGVHSTRTVGASRNPACKTSLQRTFRLAKLVQFEASNVFKTYKESQGEGSEFLCKAPVNNIPDPNIHGLEASERISSIYTQLQSFIPHLKRVYEQQKDLQLPSSPLLSKLLGVSDKSWDLTLTINDFYCLAFPNLPPLEPAGGPTTLPPPLNVFQQKVYGCVVLKTYKEFLTNVSKEFKSFKGKVCRRRMRKNAMF
;
A
#
# COMPACT_ATOMS: atom_id res chain seq x y z
N MET A 1 -19.32 -91.36 -10.23
CA MET A 1 -19.39 -90.03 -9.58
C MET A 1 -18.59 -89.06 -10.41
N ILE A 2 -19.28 -88.23 -11.17
CA ILE A 2 -18.72 -87.26 -12.13
C ILE A 2 -18.52 -85.93 -11.40
N SER A 3 -17.35 -85.35 -11.67
CA SER A 3 -16.88 -83.96 -11.67
C SER A 3 -17.74 -82.81 -11.12
N LEU A 4 -17.01 -81.89 -10.45
CA LEU A 4 -17.17 -80.43 -10.36
C LEU A 4 -18.60 -79.85 -10.46
N GLN A 5 -19.04 -79.10 -9.44
CA GLN A 5 -19.35 -77.66 -9.61
C GLN A 5 -19.85 -76.98 -8.31
N PHE A 6 -19.38 -75.74 -8.17
CA PHE A 6 -20.01 -74.57 -7.54
C PHE A 6 -20.02 -74.41 -6.00
N ALA A 7 -19.64 -73.18 -5.62
CA ALA A 7 -19.82 -72.51 -4.33
C ALA A 7 -18.73 -72.70 -3.24
N ARG A 8 -17.50 -72.29 -3.57
CA ARG A 8 -16.82 -71.28 -2.73
C ARG A 8 -17.48 -69.92 -3.02
N GLU A 9 -17.41 -69.00 -2.05
CA GLU A 9 -18.22 -67.77 -1.88
C GLU A 9 -19.56 -68.11 -1.21
N ILE A 10 -19.83 -67.73 0.04
CA ILE A 10 -19.67 -66.40 0.60
C ILE A 10 -19.09 -66.50 2.02
N GLU A 11 -17.91 -65.92 2.18
CA GLU A 11 -17.25 -65.58 3.43
C GLU A 11 -18.14 -64.60 4.21
N GLY A 12 -18.96 -65.10 5.13
CA GLY A 12 -19.70 -64.32 6.10
C GLY A 12 -18.76 -63.73 7.16
N ARG A 13 -17.99 -62.71 6.79
CA ARG A 13 -17.14 -61.92 7.67
C ARG A 13 -17.81 -60.59 7.97
N MET A 14 -18.69 -60.55 8.96
CA MET A 14 -19.18 -59.29 9.52
C MET A 14 -19.25 -59.41 11.03
N ASN A 15 -18.13 -59.09 11.68
CA ASN A 15 -18.15 -58.61 13.05
C ASN A 15 -17.16 -57.46 13.19
N GLY A 16 -17.72 -56.27 13.46
CA GLY A 16 -17.10 -55.21 14.25
C GLY A 16 -15.86 -54.52 13.68
N HIS A 17 -16.04 -53.60 12.73
CA HIS A 17 -15.12 -52.46 12.61
C HIS A 17 -15.80 -51.20 12.07
N VAL A 18 -16.76 -50.67 12.83
CA VAL A 18 -17.41 -49.38 12.51
C VAL A 18 -17.43 -48.49 13.76
N GLU A 19 -16.26 -48.19 14.34
CA GLU A 19 -16.16 -47.15 15.38
C GLU A 19 -14.95 -46.22 15.27
N ASN A 20 -14.04 -46.42 14.31
CA ASN A 20 -12.82 -45.58 14.22
C ASN A 20 -12.75 -44.64 13.02
N MET A 21 -13.76 -44.63 12.12
CA MET A 21 -13.72 -43.78 10.93
C MET A 21 -14.14 -42.33 11.22
N HIS A 22 -15.18 -42.12 12.03
CA HIS A 22 -15.63 -40.77 12.42
C HIS A 22 -14.61 -40.03 13.29
N PHE A 23 -13.91 -40.75 14.17
CA PHE A 23 -12.87 -40.17 15.03
C PHE A 23 -11.62 -39.76 14.23
N LYS A 24 -11.17 -40.60 13.28
CA LYS A 24 -10.04 -40.27 12.38
C LYS A 24 -10.37 -39.11 11.45
N GLN A 25 -11.61 -39.04 10.93
CA GLN A 25 -12.05 -37.93 10.09
C GLN A 25 -12.13 -36.61 10.86
N SER A 26 -12.61 -36.65 12.11
CA SER A 26 -12.68 -35.49 13.01
C SER A 26 -11.30 -34.97 13.41
N ILE A 27 -10.34 -35.86 13.69
CA ILE A 27 -8.96 -35.47 14.01
C ILE A 27 -8.27 -34.84 12.80
N ALA A 28 -8.43 -35.42 11.60
CA ALA A 28 -7.81 -34.91 10.39
C ALA A 28 -8.37 -33.52 9.99
N THR A 29 -9.69 -33.30 10.13
CA THR A 29 -10.30 -31.98 9.90
C THR A 29 -9.88 -30.97 10.97
N LEU A 30 -9.77 -31.38 12.23
CA LEU A 30 -9.30 -30.52 13.31
C LEU A 30 -7.83 -30.14 13.13
N LEU A 31 -6.96 -31.08 12.75
CA LEU A 31 -5.58 -30.82 12.37
C LEU A 31 -5.49 -29.89 11.15
N SER A 32 -6.32 -30.10 10.13
CA SER A 32 -6.37 -29.23 8.95
C SER A 32 -6.82 -27.81 9.34
N PHE A 33 -7.81 -27.67 10.20
CA PHE A 33 -8.23 -26.38 10.76
C PHE A 33 -7.13 -25.73 11.61
N LEU A 34 -6.45 -26.50 12.46
CA LEU A 34 -5.35 -26.00 13.30
C LEU A 34 -4.13 -25.59 12.44
N LEU A 35 -3.84 -26.32 11.36
CA LEU A 35 -2.80 -25.95 10.40
C LEU A 35 -3.19 -24.70 9.62
N LEU A 36 -4.45 -24.56 9.17
CA LEU A 36 -4.94 -23.34 8.54
C LEU A 36 -4.90 -22.15 9.50
N MET A 37 -5.32 -22.34 10.75
CA MET A 37 -5.24 -21.30 11.80
C MET A 37 -3.80 -20.98 12.21
N GLY A 38 -2.89 -21.96 12.16
CA GLY A 38 -1.46 -21.78 12.39
C GLY A 38 -0.79 -21.02 11.25
N VAL A 39 -1.12 -21.33 10.00
CA VAL A 39 -0.67 -20.59 8.80
C VAL A 39 -1.26 -19.17 8.80
N HIS A 40 -2.52 -19.00 9.19
CA HIS A 40 -3.10 -17.67 9.36
C HIS A 40 -2.52 -16.89 10.54
N SER A 41 -2.17 -17.55 11.65
CA SER A 41 -1.52 -16.91 12.81
C SER A 41 -0.07 -16.52 12.53
N THR A 42 0.65 -17.31 11.74
CA THR A 42 2.04 -17.02 11.33
C THR A 42 2.15 -15.95 10.25
N ARG A 43 1.05 -15.67 9.53
CA ARG A 43 0.94 -14.51 8.63
C ARG A 43 0.80 -13.17 9.33
N THR A 44 0.63 -13.15 10.66
CA THR A 44 0.73 -11.89 11.40
C THR A 44 2.19 -11.43 11.42
N VAL A 45 2.54 -10.56 10.49
CA VAL A 45 3.86 -9.95 10.43
C VAL A 45 4.08 -9.20 11.74
N GLY A 46 4.96 -9.74 12.59
CA GLY A 46 5.23 -9.17 13.89
C GLY A 46 5.79 -7.76 13.76
N ALA A 47 4.96 -6.75 14.02
CA ALA A 47 5.41 -5.37 14.07
C ALA A 47 6.52 -5.22 15.12
N SER A 48 7.60 -4.55 14.74
CA SER A 48 8.79 -4.33 15.56
C SER A 48 8.44 -3.71 16.90
N ARG A 49 9.11 -4.18 17.96
CA ARG A 49 8.92 -3.73 19.35
C ARG A 49 9.94 -2.67 19.75
N ASN A 50 10.66 -2.10 18.78
CA ASN A 50 11.76 -1.16 18.95
C ASN A 50 11.24 0.26 19.27
N PRO A 51 11.74 0.95 20.32
CA PRO A 51 11.45 2.37 20.57
C PRO A 51 11.69 3.28 19.35
N ALA A 52 12.71 2.96 18.54
CA ALA A 52 13.01 3.67 17.30
C ALA A 52 11.87 3.56 16.27
N CYS A 53 11.09 2.47 16.28
CA CYS A 53 9.91 2.31 15.42
C CYS A 53 8.86 3.38 15.71
N LYS A 54 8.58 3.67 16.99
CA LYS A 54 7.59 4.69 17.37
C LYS A 54 8.05 6.10 16.94
N THR A 55 9.32 6.42 17.16
CA THR A 55 9.89 7.70 16.75
C THR A 55 9.88 7.85 15.23
N SER A 56 10.26 6.79 14.51
CA SER A 56 10.20 6.75 13.04
C SER A 56 8.76 6.96 12.54
N LEU A 57 7.79 6.21 13.06
CA LEU A 57 6.36 6.39 12.73
C LEU A 57 5.90 7.84 12.93
N GLN A 58 6.29 8.48 14.04
CA GLN A 58 5.92 9.86 14.31
C GLN A 58 6.57 10.85 13.34
N ARG A 59 7.84 10.63 12.98
CA ARG A 59 8.56 11.42 11.97
C ARG A 59 7.89 11.26 10.61
N THR A 60 7.64 10.03 10.16
CA THR A 60 6.97 9.75 8.88
C THR A 60 5.59 10.39 8.82
N PHE A 61 4.80 10.28 9.91
CA PHE A 61 3.49 10.91 9.99
C PHE A 61 3.55 12.44 9.88
N ARG A 62 4.51 13.09 10.57
CA ARG A 62 4.70 14.54 10.50
C ARG A 62 5.09 14.99 9.10
N LEU A 63 5.99 14.27 8.45
CA LEU A 63 6.40 14.54 7.09
C LEU A 63 5.22 14.37 6.12
N ALA A 64 4.47 13.26 6.21
CA ALA A 64 3.27 13.04 5.39
C ALA A 64 2.25 14.19 5.51
N LYS A 65 2.03 14.71 6.74
CA LYS A 65 1.18 15.87 6.98
C LYS A 65 1.72 17.16 6.35
N LEU A 66 3.03 17.37 6.39
CA LEU A 66 3.67 18.50 5.75
C LEU A 66 3.52 18.44 4.23
N VAL A 67 3.85 17.30 3.61
CA VAL A 67 3.71 17.13 2.15
C VAL A 67 2.24 17.27 1.74
N GLN A 68 1.29 16.75 2.52
CA GLN A 68 -0.15 16.94 2.28
C GLN A 68 -0.55 18.43 2.23
N PHE A 69 -0.04 19.22 3.19
CA PHE A 69 -0.29 20.66 3.23
C PHE A 69 0.32 21.36 2.02
N GLU A 70 1.57 21.04 1.68
CA GLU A 70 2.23 21.64 0.52
C GLU A 70 1.59 21.26 -0.81
N ALA A 71 1.19 20.01 -1.00
CA ALA A 71 0.45 19.57 -2.19
C ALA A 71 -0.88 20.31 -2.32
N SER A 72 -1.58 20.56 -1.20
CA SER A 72 -2.81 21.35 -1.21
C SER A 72 -2.55 22.80 -1.65
N ASN A 73 -1.45 23.40 -1.20
CA ASN A 73 -1.05 24.75 -1.59
C ASN A 73 -0.59 24.81 -3.05
N VAL A 74 0.20 23.83 -3.52
CA VAL A 74 0.63 23.71 -4.92
C VAL A 74 -0.59 23.63 -5.84
N PHE A 75 -1.59 22.81 -5.48
CA PHE A 75 -2.79 22.64 -6.26
C PHE A 75 -3.60 23.94 -6.36
N LYS A 76 -3.72 24.67 -5.25
CA LYS A 76 -4.37 25.97 -5.23
C LYS A 76 -3.65 26.96 -6.15
N THR A 77 -2.33 27.13 -5.98
CA THR A 77 -1.52 28.04 -6.80
C THR A 77 -1.54 27.64 -8.27
N TYR A 78 -1.55 26.35 -8.59
CA TYR A 78 -1.64 25.87 -9.96
C TYR A 78 -2.91 26.35 -10.64
N LYS A 79 -4.08 26.20 -9.99
CA LYS A 79 -5.35 26.66 -10.57
C LYS A 79 -5.34 28.18 -10.80
N GLU A 80 -4.83 28.93 -9.84
CA GLU A 80 -4.72 30.40 -9.93
C GLU A 80 -3.82 30.83 -11.09
N SER A 81 -2.74 30.09 -11.36
CA SER A 81 -1.81 30.42 -12.45
C SER A 81 -2.27 29.98 -13.85
N GLN A 82 -3.37 29.23 -13.98
CA GLN A 82 -3.87 28.79 -15.29
C GLN A 82 -4.83 29.78 -15.96
N GLY A 83 -5.34 30.78 -15.22
CA GLY A 83 -6.31 31.76 -15.69
C GLY A 83 -7.76 31.34 -15.50
N GLU A 84 -8.66 32.00 -16.23
CA GLU A 84 -10.11 31.77 -16.17
C GLU A 84 -10.49 30.35 -16.67
N GLY A 85 -11.51 29.73 -16.05
CA GLY A 85 -11.95 28.38 -16.40
C GLY A 85 -11.09 27.24 -15.84
N SER A 86 -10.14 27.53 -14.94
CA SER A 86 -9.26 26.52 -14.32
C SER A 86 -10.00 25.41 -13.56
N GLU A 87 -11.23 25.66 -13.12
CA GLU A 87 -12.07 24.66 -12.46
C GLU A 87 -12.51 23.50 -13.37
N PHE A 88 -12.58 23.74 -14.69
CA PHE A 88 -12.95 22.72 -15.67
C PHE A 88 -11.76 21.84 -16.06
N LEU A 89 -10.53 22.37 -15.97
CA LEU A 89 -9.31 21.66 -16.33
C LEU A 89 -9.13 20.36 -15.52
N CYS A 90 -9.54 20.38 -14.25
CA CYS A 90 -9.29 19.29 -13.29
C CYS A 90 -10.40 18.23 -13.28
N LYS A 91 -11.40 18.36 -14.16
CA LYS A 91 -12.54 17.43 -14.30
C LYS A 91 -12.42 16.54 -15.54
N ALA A 92 -11.56 16.90 -16.49
CA ALA A 92 -11.37 16.11 -17.69
C ALA A 92 -10.71 14.76 -17.35
N PRO A 93 -11.13 13.65 -18.00
CA PRO A 93 -10.49 12.37 -17.82
C PRO A 93 -9.07 12.41 -18.41
N VAL A 94 -8.12 11.91 -17.64
CA VAL A 94 -6.72 11.77 -18.06
C VAL A 94 -6.28 10.36 -17.74
N ASN A 95 -5.77 9.67 -18.76
CA ASN A 95 -5.30 8.30 -18.61
C ASN A 95 -3.93 8.26 -17.92
N ASN A 96 -3.60 7.08 -17.37
CA ASN A 96 -2.28 6.78 -16.79
C ASN A 96 -1.90 7.63 -15.57
N ILE A 97 -2.87 8.22 -14.86
CA ILE A 97 -2.60 8.86 -13.57
C ILE A 97 -2.60 7.78 -12.49
N PRO A 98 -1.63 7.78 -11.55
CA PRO A 98 -1.63 6.81 -10.46
C PRO A 98 -2.91 6.88 -9.62
N ASP A 99 -3.40 5.71 -9.19
CA ASP A 99 -4.56 5.58 -8.30
C ASP A 99 -4.25 6.20 -6.92
N PRO A 100 -5.11 7.09 -6.38
CA PRO A 100 -4.89 7.69 -5.05
C PRO A 100 -5.28 6.79 -3.87
N ASN A 101 -5.90 5.63 -4.11
CA ASN A 101 -6.39 4.75 -3.06
C ASN A 101 -5.28 3.83 -2.53
N ILE A 102 -5.26 3.59 -1.22
CA ILE A 102 -4.26 2.72 -0.60
C ILE A 102 -4.82 1.31 -0.52
N HIS A 103 -4.05 0.34 -1.03
CA HIS A 103 -4.44 -1.07 -1.12
C HIS A 103 -3.73 -1.91 -0.03
N GLY A 104 -4.33 -3.04 0.34
CA GLY A 104 -3.76 -3.99 1.30
C GLY A 104 -4.56 -4.14 2.59
N LEU A 105 -4.58 -5.37 3.12
CA LEU A 105 -5.28 -5.74 4.34
C LEU A 105 -4.39 -5.53 5.56
N GLU A 106 -3.11 -5.83 5.44
CA GLU A 106 -2.13 -5.69 6.52
C GLU A 106 -1.41 -4.34 6.49
N ALA A 107 -0.86 -3.92 7.63
CA ALA A 107 -0.14 -2.65 7.71
C ALA A 107 1.08 -2.61 6.78
N SER A 108 1.82 -3.71 6.67
CA SER A 108 2.96 -3.84 5.75
C SER A 108 2.53 -3.67 4.29
N GLU A 109 1.42 -4.30 3.88
CA GLU A 109 0.87 -4.18 2.53
C GLU A 109 0.43 -2.75 2.23
N ARG A 110 -0.29 -2.10 3.16
CA ARG A 110 -0.69 -0.70 3.01
C ARG A 110 0.49 0.25 2.90
N ILE A 111 1.55 0.05 3.70
CA ILE A 111 2.76 0.87 3.62
C ILE A 111 3.50 0.64 2.29
N SER A 112 3.57 -0.61 1.82
CA SER A 112 4.12 -0.95 0.50
C SER A 112 3.32 -0.28 -0.62
N SER A 113 1.98 -0.35 -0.58
CA SER A 113 1.10 0.34 -1.53
C SER A 113 1.35 1.84 -1.56
N ILE A 114 1.50 2.50 -0.39
CA ILE A 114 1.82 3.93 -0.31
C ILE A 114 3.16 4.22 -0.98
N TYR A 115 4.19 3.42 -0.67
CA TYR A 115 5.53 3.61 -1.22
C TYR A 115 5.53 3.52 -2.75
N THR A 116 4.92 2.46 -3.31
CA THR A 116 4.83 2.24 -4.76
C THR A 116 4.05 3.36 -5.45
N GLN A 117 2.95 3.83 -4.87
CA GLN A 117 2.18 4.94 -5.44
C GLN A 117 2.94 6.26 -5.39
N LEU A 118 3.62 6.54 -4.29
CA LEU A 118 4.42 7.75 -4.16
C LEU A 118 5.53 7.79 -5.22
N GLN A 119 6.24 6.68 -5.41
CA GLN A 119 7.20 6.51 -6.51
C GLN A 119 6.57 6.72 -7.90
N SER A 120 5.38 6.18 -8.11
CA SER A 120 4.65 6.37 -9.38
C SER A 120 4.26 7.83 -9.62
N PHE A 121 3.97 8.61 -8.59
CA PHE A 121 3.64 10.03 -8.76
C PHE A 121 4.84 10.93 -9.08
N ILE A 122 6.05 10.56 -8.67
CA ILE A 122 7.23 11.43 -8.82
C ILE A 122 7.53 11.78 -10.29
N PRO A 123 7.52 10.83 -11.25
CA PRO A 123 7.65 11.17 -12.68
C PRO A 123 6.55 12.09 -13.20
N HIS A 124 5.32 11.97 -12.68
CA HIS A 124 4.21 12.85 -13.06
C HIS A 124 4.44 14.28 -12.54
N LEU A 125 4.86 14.43 -11.28
CA LEU A 125 5.19 15.74 -10.71
C LEU A 125 6.31 16.43 -11.49
N LYS A 126 7.35 15.67 -11.86
CA LYS A 126 8.43 16.16 -12.73
C LYS A 126 7.90 16.63 -14.08
N ARG A 127 7.05 15.83 -14.74
CA ARG A 127 6.45 16.21 -16.03
C ARG A 127 5.62 17.48 -15.92
N VAL A 128 4.84 17.65 -14.84
CA VAL A 128 4.07 18.88 -14.60
C VAL A 128 4.98 20.08 -14.41
N TYR A 129 6.08 19.92 -13.67
CA TYR A 129 7.08 20.98 -13.52
C TYR A 129 7.70 21.38 -14.88
N GLU A 130 8.12 20.40 -15.69
CA GLU A 130 8.70 20.66 -17.02
C GLU A 130 7.71 21.41 -17.93
N GLN A 131 6.46 20.97 -17.98
CA GLN A 131 5.40 21.64 -18.75
C GLN A 131 5.15 23.06 -18.25
N GLN A 132 5.10 23.28 -16.94
CA GLN A 132 4.88 24.62 -16.40
C GLN A 132 6.08 25.54 -16.57
N LYS A 133 7.30 25.02 -16.67
CA LYS A 133 8.49 25.81 -16.93
C LYS A 133 8.41 26.55 -18.28
N ASP A 134 7.78 25.94 -19.28
CA ASP A 134 7.59 26.54 -20.61
C ASP A 134 6.40 27.51 -20.64
N LEU A 135 5.43 27.36 -19.72
CA LEU A 135 4.19 28.14 -19.69
C LEU A 135 4.21 29.33 -18.73
N GLN A 136 5.11 29.31 -17.74
CA GLN A 136 5.15 30.27 -16.65
C GLN A 136 6.41 31.15 -16.76
N LEU A 137 6.31 32.38 -16.25
CA LEU A 137 7.51 33.19 -16.04
C LEU A 137 8.46 32.49 -15.06
N PRO A 138 9.80 32.61 -15.22
CA PRO A 138 10.76 31.98 -14.32
C PRO A 138 10.60 32.37 -12.84
N SER A 139 10.07 33.57 -12.57
CA SER A 139 9.77 34.07 -11.22
C SER A 139 8.43 33.57 -10.65
N SER A 140 7.71 32.72 -11.39
CA SER A 140 6.40 32.22 -10.96
C SER A 140 6.50 31.43 -9.64
N PRO A 141 5.69 31.75 -8.63
CA PRO A 141 5.66 31.00 -7.38
C PRO A 141 5.19 29.55 -7.57
N LEU A 142 4.54 29.22 -8.69
CA LEU A 142 4.15 27.85 -8.99
C LEU A 142 5.39 26.95 -9.17
N LEU A 143 6.41 27.42 -9.88
CA LEU A 143 7.59 26.61 -10.22
C LEU A 143 8.37 26.21 -8.97
N SER A 144 8.59 27.14 -8.05
CA SER A 144 9.28 26.86 -6.78
C SER A 144 8.48 25.92 -5.89
N LYS A 145 7.15 26.06 -5.85
CA LYS A 145 6.27 25.16 -5.10
C LYS A 145 6.22 23.75 -5.70
N LEU A 146 6.21 23.61 -7.03
CA LEU A 146 6.27 22.31 -7.71
C LEU A 146 7.58 21.57 -7.42
N LEU A 147 8.71 22.29 -7.45
CA LEU A 147 10.00 21.73 -7.06
C LEU A 147 9.97 21.29 -5.59
N GLY A 148 9.55 22.18 -4.70
CA GLY A 148 9.54 21.92 -3.26
C GLY A 148 8.63 20.75 -2.84
N VAL A 149 7.49 20.54 -3.50
CA VAL A 149 6.65 19.37 -3.22
C VAL A 149 7.27 18.10 -3.79
N SER A 150 7.93 18.16 -4.95
CA SER A 150 8.63 17.02 -5.55
C SER A 150 9.76 16.53 -4.64
N ASP A 151 10.59 17.44 -4.13
CA ASP A 151 11.70 17.11 -3.22
C ASP A 151 11.19 16.45 -1.93
N LYS A 152 10.17 17.04 -1.30
CA LYS A 152 9.59 16.46 -0.08
C LYS A 152 8.85 15.15 -0.33
N SER A 153 8.35 14.92 -1.54
CA SER A 153 7.80 13.62 -1.95
C SER A 153 8.89 12.54 -1.98
N TRP A 154 10.08 12.92 -2.43
CA TRP A 154 11.24 12.04 -2.41
C TRP A 154 11.68 11.74 -0.97
N ASP A 155 11.79 12.77 -0.13
CA ASP A 155 12.09 12.61 1.31
C ASP A 155 11.07 11.72 2.02
N LEU A 156 9.79 11.87 1.68
CA LEU A 156 8.72 11.04 2.24
C LEU A 156 8.88 9.58 1.79
N THR A 157 9.22 9.32 0.53
CA THR A 157 9.51 7.97 0.02
C THR A 157 10.61 7.29 0.82
N LEU A 158 11.74 7.98 1.02
CA LEU A 158 12.88 7.47 1.80
C LEU A 158 12.49 7.20 3.25
N THR A 159 11.80 8.16 3.88
CA THR A 159 11.36 8.04 5.27
C THR A 159 10.35 6.91 5.47
N ILE A 160 9.53 6.62 4.47
CA ILE A 160 8.59 5.49 4.48
C ILE A 160 9.34 4.16 4.37
N ASN A 161 10.33 4.06 3.48
CA ASN A 161 11.16 2.87 3.35
C ASN A 161 11.92 2.55 4.64
N ASP A 162 12.56 3.55 5.24
CA ASP A 162 13.25 3.39 6.53
C ASP A 162 12.29 2.94 7.63
N PHE A 163 11.11 3.54 7.69
CA PHE A 163 10.06 3.13 8.63
C PHE A 163 9.62 1.68 8.39
N TYR A 164 9.42 1.29 7.14
CA TYR A 164 9.02 -0.07 6.78
C TYR A 164 10.03 -1.11 7.26
N CYS A 165 11.32 -0.92 6.94
CA CYS A 165 12.39 -1.80 7.37
C CYS A 165 12.49 -1.90 8.89
N LEU A 166 12.29 -0.79 9.60
CA LEU A 166 12.27 -0.78 11.07
C LEU A 166 11.04 -1.47 11.65
N ALA A 167 9.88 -1.32 11.02
CA ALA A 167 8.60 -1.85 11.48
C ALA A 167 8.44 -3.34 11.18
N PHE A 168 9.01 -3.84 10.08
CA PHE A 168 8.85 -5.21 9.61
C PHE A 168 10.20 -5.81 9.19
N PRO A 169 11.14 -6.02 10.15
CA PRO A 169 12.50 -6.45 9.84
C PRO A 169 12.62 -7.85 9.23
N ASN A 170 11.56 -8.65 9.30
CA ASN A 170 11.51 -10.01 8.72
C ASN A 170 10.91 -10.03 7.30
N LEU A 171 10.48 -8.88 6.78
CA LEU A 171 9.98 -8.77 5.41
C LEU A 171 11.10 -8.27 4.48
N PRO A 172 11.04 -8.63 3.18
CA PRO A 172 11.96 -8.06 2.22
C PRO A 172 11.82 -6.53 2.17
N PRO A 173 12.91 -5.79 1.91
CA PRO A 173 12.84 -4.35 1.69
C PRO A 173 11.85 -4.00 0.57
N LEU A 174 11.33 -2.77 0.60
CA LEU A 174 10.44 -2.30 -0.45
C LEU A 174 11.23 -2.14 -1.74
N GLU A 175 10.85 -2.89 -2.77
CA GLU A 175 11.44 -2.76 -4.09
C GLU A 175 10.95 -1.48 -4.76
N PRO A 176 11.83 -0.77 -5.49
CA PRO A 176 11.38 0.30 -6.38
C PRO A 176 10.31 -0.21 -7.34
N ALA A 177 9.33 0.63 -7.68
CA ALA A 177 8.28 0.28 -8.63
C ALA A 177 8.89 -0.38 -9.89
N GLY A 178 8.52 -1.64 -10.13
CA GLY A 178 9.20 -2.56 -11.06
C GLY A 178 8.99 -2.30 -12.55
N GLY A 179 8.64 -1.08 -12.95
CA GLY A 179 8.41 -0.75 -14.36
C GLY A 179 8.42 0.74 -14.65
N PRO A 180 8.68 1.14 -15.90
CA PRO A 180 8.65 2.55 -16.29
C PRO A 180 7.23 3.11 -16.07
N THR A 181 7.15 4.21 -15.33
CA THR A 181 5.89 4.96 -15.18
C THR A 181 5.46 5.47 -16.55
N THR A 182 4.27 5.05 -16.99
CA THR A 182 3.70 5.49 -18.27
C THR A 182 3.30 6.96 -18.21
N LEU A 183 4.13 7.82 -18.81
CA LEU A 183 3.82 9.24 -18.97
C LEU A 183 3.02 9.49 -20.25
N PRO A 184 2.21 10.56 -20.30
CA PRO A 184 1.51 10.92 -21.53
C PRO A 184 2.50 11.26 -22.65
N PRO A 185 2.09 11.07 -23.93
CA PRO A 185 2.84 11.56 -25.08
C PRO A 185 2.96 13.09 -25.04
N PRO A 186 3.70 13.72 -25.98
CA PRO A 186 3.69 15.17 -26.14
C PRO A 186 2.25 15.72 -26.20
N LEU A 187 1.99 16.74 -25.38
CA LEU A 187 0.66 17.33 -25.20
C LEU A 187 0.67 18.77 -25.71
N ASN A 188 -0.44 19.23 -26.28
CA ASN A 188 -0.63 20.66 -26.55
C ASN A 188 -0.81 21.45 -25.24
N VAL A 189 -0.69 22.78 -25.29
CA VAL A 189 -0.76 23.64 -24.09
C VAL A 189 -2.01 23.36 -23.25
N PHE A 190 -3.18 23.26 -23.86
CA PHE A 190 -4.43 22.99 -23.14
C PHE A 190 -4.39 21.63 -22.43
N GLN A 191 -3.93 20.59 -23.13
CA GLN A 191 -3.78 19.24 -22.56
C GLN A 191 -2.74 19.18 -21.44
N GLN A 192 -1.64 19.94 -21.53
CA GLN A 192 -0.67 20.06 -20.44
C GLN A 192 -1.32 20.70 -19.20
N LYS A 193 -2.11 21.75 -19.38
CA LYS A 193 -2.85 22.41 -18.30
C LYS A 193 -3.83 21.45 -17.62
N VAL A 194 -4.58 20.68 -18.41
CA VAL A 194 -5.49 19.63 -17.93
C VAL A 194 -4.72 18.56 -17.16
N TYR A 195 -3.69 17.99 -17.78
CA TYR A 195 -2.86 16.94 -17.19
C TYR A 195 -2.29 17.37 -15.83
N GLY A 196 -1.68 18.55 -15.77
CA GLY A 196 -1.12 19.07 -14.51
C GLY A 196 -2.19 19.30 -13.45
N CYS A 197 -3.40 19.77 -13.81
CA CYS A 197 -4.44 19.92 -12.80
C CYS A 197 -4.90 18.57 -12.25
N VAL A 198 -5.12 17.58 -13.12
CA VAL A 198 -5.57 16.25 -12.71
C VAL A 198 -4.50 15.55 -11.87
N VAL A 199 -3.22 15.57 -12.28
CA VAL A 199 -2.10 15.02 -11.50
C VAL A 199 -2.07 15.62 -10.09
N LEU A 200 -2.08 16.95 -9.97
CA LEU A 200 -1.96 17.62 -8.67
C LEU A 200 -3.18 17.40 -7.79
N LYS A 201 -4.38 17.33 -8.37
CA LYS A 201 -5.61 16.98 -7.66
C LYS A 201 -5.51 15.57 -7.09
N THR A 202 -5.20 14.59 -7.92
CA THR A 202 -5.11 13.18 -7.52
C THR A 202 -3.99 12.97 -6.51
N TYR A 203 -2.85 13.65 -6.68
CA TYR A 203 -1.74 13.59 -5.74
C TYR A 203 -2.10 14.16 -4.36
N LYS A 204 -2.83 15.28 -4.32
CA LYS A 204 -3.38 15.83 -3.07
C LYS A 204 -4.34 14.86 -2.38
N GLU A 205 -5.20 14.19 -3.14
CA GLU A 205 -6.13 13.18 -2.63
C GLU A 205 -5.35 11.98 -2.05
N PHE A 206 -4.37 11.47 -2.77
CA PHE A 206 -3.46 10.42 -2.32
C PHE A 206 -2.79 10.78 -0.99
N LEU A 207 -2.16 11.95 -0.87
CA LEU A 207 -1.48 12.36 0.38
C LEU A 207 -2.45 12.54 1.56
N THR A 208 -3.71 12.86 1.28
CA THR A 208 -4.76 12.86 2.31
C THR A 208 -5.02 11.46 2.83
N ASN A 209 -5.06 10.46 1.96
CA ASN A 209 -5.17 9.06 2.34
C ASN A 209 -3.92 8.57 3.09
N VAL A 210 -2.72 8.92 2.62
CA VAL A 210 -1.45 8.59 3.29
C VAL A 210 -1.43 9.13 4.73
N SER A 211 -1.81 10.39 4.92
CA SER A 211 -1.88 11.00 6.24
C SER A 211 -2.89 10.30 7.16
N LYS A 212 -4.02 9.82 6.62
CA LYS A 212 -5.01 9.04 7.39
C LYS A 212 -4.45 7.68 7.80
N GLU A 213 -3.76 6.97 6.90
CA GLU A 213 -3.13 5.68 7.20
C GLU A 213 -2.06 5.79 8.29
N PHE A 214 -1.13 6.74 8.16
CA PHE A 214 -0.10 6.93 9.19
C PHE A 214 -0.66 7.35 10.55
N LYS A 215 -1.81 8.04 10.58
CA LYS A 215 -2.56 8.28 11.81
C LYS A 215 -3.14 6.98 12.36
N SER A 216 -3.68 6.11 11.50
CA SER A 216 -4.30 4.83 11.85
C SER A 216 -3.31 3.83 12.45
N PHE A 217 -2.04 3.87 12.03
CA PHE A 217 -0.99 2.98 12.52
C PHE A 217 -0.57 3.25 13.98
N LYS A 218 -0.88 4.43 14.52
CA LYS A 218 -0.56 4.76 15.92
C LYS A 218 -1.20 3.77 16.88
N GLY A 219 -0.38 3.11 17.69
CA GLY A 219 -0.84 2.10 18.68
C GLY A 219 -1.17 0.73 18.09
N LYS A 220 -1.26 0.60 16.75
CA LYS A 220 -1.44 -0.67 16.05
C LYS A 220 -0.10 -1.25 15.61
N VAL A 221 0.77 -0.39 15.07
CA VAL A 221 2.15 -0.71 14.69
C VAL A 221 3.10 -0.22 15.79
N CYS A 222 4.29 -0.81 15.91
CA CYS A 222 5.31 -0.45 16.92
C CYS A 222 4.89 -0.68 18.39
N ARG A 223 4.19 -1.78 18.72
CA ARG A 223 3.72 -2.03 20.09
C ARG A 223 4.88 -2.28 21.07
N ARG A 224 4.81 -1.62 22.24
CA ARG A 224 5.76 -1.81 23.35
C ARG A 224 5.53 -3.16 24.04
N ARG A 225 6.59 -3.80 24.54
CA ARG A 225 6.47 -4.98 25.43
C ARG A 225 5.75 -4.53 26.72
N MET A 226 4.52 -5.01 26.94
CA MET A 226 4.00 -5.06 28.31
C MET A 226 4.98 -5.95 29.07
N ARG A 227 5.68 -5.43 30.09
CA ARG A 227 6.28 -6.31 31.11
C ARG A 227 5.08 -7.05 31.70
N LYS A 228 4.86 -8.31 31.30
CA LYS A 228 4.14 -9.23 32.15
C LYS A 228 5.03 -9.32 33.39
N ASN A 229 4.68 -8.57 34.44
CA ASN A 229 5.10 -8.94 35.77
C ASN A 229 4.43 -10.31 36.00
N ALA A 230 5.11 -11.38 35.61
CA ALA A 230 4.83 -12.69 36.14
C ALA A 230 5.23 -12.59 37.61
N MET A 231 4.27 -12.18 38.45
CA MET A 231 4.27 -12.62 39.85
C MET A 231 4.11 -14.13 39.77
N PHE A 232 5.22 -14.83 39.92
CA PHE A 232 5.23 -16.15 40.51
C PHE A 232 5.01 -15.99 42.01
#